data_AF-A0AAX3VH32-F1
#
_entry.id   AF-A0AAX3VH32-F1
#
_cell.length_a   1.000
_cell.length_b   1.000
_cell.length_c   1.000
_cell.angle_alpha   90.00
_cell.angle_beta   90.00
_cell.angle_gamma   90.00
#
_symmetry.space_group_name_H-M   'P 1'
#
loop_
_entity.id
_entity.type
_entity.pdbx_description
1 polymer ?
#
loop_
_entity_poly.entity_id
_entity_poly.type
_entity_poly.pdbx_seq_one_letter_code
_entity_poly.pdbx_strand_id
1 'polypeptide(L)'
;MILALTIGVLVAGAVYLLLQEDRLRVILGFVLLSHAANLLLFSAGGIDSREEPLGEALDPATTADPLPQAFVLTAIVIAFAITIYLLVLAVTGNPSEDAGLEDAGVDDAGPDDAKAAAPAPTRGGRR
;
A
#
# COMPACT_ATOMS: atom_id res chain seq x y z
N MET A 1 9.21 29.63 -4.50
CA MET A 1 7.95 29.47 -5.26
C MET A 1 7.87 28.12 -5.97
N ILE A 2 8.84 27.78 -6.83
CA ILE A 2 8.87 26.45 -7.50
C ILE A 2 8.78 25.30 -6.49
N LEU A 3 9.57 25.32 -5.42
CA LEU A 3 9.56 24.27 -4.40
C LEU A 3 8.17 24.06 -3.78
N ALA A 4 7.49 25.15 -3.42
CA ALA A 4 6.15 25.10 -2.84
C ALA A 4 5.11 24.53 -3.81
N LEU A 5 5.19 24.90 -5.10
CA LEU A 5 4.33 24.32 -6.14
C LEU A 5 4.60 22.83 -6.33
N THR A 6 5.86 22.42 -6.38
CA THR A 6 6.25 21.01 -6.50
C THR A 6 5.73 20.18 -5.32
N ILE A 7 5.89 20.68 -4.09
CA ILE A 7 5.36 20.03 -2.89
C ILE A 7 3.83 19.93 -2.97
N GLY A 8 3.14 21.01 -3.35
CA GLY A 8 1.68 21.01 -3.50
C GLY A 8 1.18 19.97 -4.51
N VAL A 9 1.83 19.86 -5.67
CA VAL A 9 1.49 18.86 -6.70
C VAL A 9 1.76 17.44 -6.19
N LEU A 10 2.88 17.20 -5.51
CA LEU A 10 3.22 15.89 -4.94
C LEU A 10 2.21 15.47 -3.86
N VAL A 11 1.83 16.38 -2.96
CA VAL A 11 0.83 16.11 -1.92
C VAL A 11 -0.53 15.84 -2.54
N ALA A 12 -0.96 16.64 -3.52
CA ALA A 12 -2.23 16.43 -4.22
C ALA A 12 -2.26 15.06 -4.93
N GLY A 13 -1.19 14.71 -5.64
CA GLY A 13 -1.04 13.40 -6.26
C GLY A 13 -1.01 12.26 -5.24
N ALA A 14 -0.36 12.45 -4.10
CA ALA A 14 -0.27 11.44 -3.05
C ALA A 14 -1.64 11.17 -2.43
N VAL A 15 -2.37 12.23 -2.06
CA VAL A 15 -3.74 12.12 -1.53
C VAL A 15 -4.67 11.48 -2.55
N TYR A 16 -4.57 11.85 -3.82
CA TYR A 16 -5.35 11.23 -4.89
C TYR A 16 -5.09 9.73 -5.04
N LEU A 17 -3.83 9.29 -4.93
CA LEU A 17 -3.46 7.88 -5.02
C LEU A 17 -3.87 7.08 -3.76
N LEU A 18 -3.81 7.69 -2.58
CA LEU A 18 -4.23 7.07 -1.32
C LEU A 18 -5.74 6.80 -1.25
N LEU A 19 -6.54 7.55 -2.00
CA LEU A 19 -8.00 7.36 -2.08
C LEU A 19 -8.44 6.25 -3.03
N GLN A 20 -7.50 5.57 -3.71
CA GLN A 20 -7.83 4.54 -4.69
C GLN A 20 -7.90 3.15 -4.05
N GLU A 21 -8.77 2.30 -4.60
CA GLU A 21 -8.99 0.93 -4.11
C GLU A 21 -7.86 -0.05 -4.44
N ASP A 22 -6.97 0.34 -5.36
CA ASP A 22 -5.85 -0.48 -5.80
C ASP A 22 -4.67 -0.38 -4.80
N ARG A 23 -4.27 -1.52 -4.23
CA ARG A 23 -3.19 -1.62 -3.24
C ARG A 23 -1.85 -1.08 -3.74
N LEU A 24 -1.50 -1.28 -5.02
CA LEU A 24 -0.27 -0.73 -5.59
C LEU A 24 -0.35 0.79 -5.71
N ARG A 25 -1.53 1.32 -6.02
CA ARG A 25 -1.75 2.77 -6.10
C ARG A 25 -1.65 3.43 -4.73
N VAL A 26 -2.18 2.79 -3.69
CA VAL A 26 -2.01 3.25 -2.30
C VAL A 26 -0.51 3.29 -1.92
N ILE A 27 0.26 2.24 -2.25
CA ILE A 27 1.71 2.20 -2.02
C ILE A 27 2.42 3.33 -2.77
N LEU A 28 2.10 3.56 -4.06
CA LEU A 28 2.65 4.68 -4.82
C LEU A 28 2.26 6.04 -4.20
N GLY A 29 1.07 6.16 -3.62
CA GLY A 29 0.65 7.32 -2.85
C GLY A 29 1.56 7.59 -1.65
N PHE A 30 1.91 6.56 -0.88
CA PHE A 30 2.88 6.67 0.22
C PHE A 30 4.28 7.06 -0.25
N VAL A 31 4.75 6.50 -1.37
CA VAL A 31 6.07 6.86 -1.95
C VAL A 31 6.09 8.32 -2.38
N LEU A 32 5.01 8.80 -3.01
CA LEU A 32 4.89 10.19 -3.45
C LEU A 32 4.77 11.16 -2.27
N LEU A 33 4.05 10.76 -1.22
CA LEU A 33 3.95 11.52 0.03
C LEU A 33 5.30 11.65 0.74
N SER A 34 6.09 10.56 0.75
CA SER A 34 7.45 10.58 1.29
C SER A 34 8.34 11.59 0.56
N HIS A 35 8.29 11.63 -0.77
CA HIS A 35 9.00 12.66 -1.54
C HIS A 35 8.55 14.07 -1.17
N ALA A 36 7.24 14.31 -1.05
CA ALA A 36 6.71 15.60 -0.63
C ALA A 36 7.23 16.01 0.76
N ALA A 37 7.21 15.08 1.72
CA ALA A 37 7.69 15.30 3.09
C ALA A 37 9.19 15.60 3.12
N ASN A 38 10.01 14.88 2.34
CA ASN A 38 11.44 15.14 2.23
C ASN A 38 11.72 16.54 1.67
N LEU A 39 11.00 16.97 0.64
CA LEU A 39 11.14 18.33 0.08
C LEU A 39 10.65 19.41 1.05
N LEU A 40 9.59 19.13 1.80
CA LEU A 40 9.09 20.06 2.83
C LEU A 40 10.12 20.24 3.95
N LEU A 41 10.74 19.14 4.38
CA LEU A 41 11.76 19.15 5.42
C LEU A 41 13.03 19.85 4.95
N PHE A 42 13.47 19.58 3.72
CA PHE A 42 14.56 20.32 3.08
C PHE A 42 14.26 21.83 3.01
N SER A 43 13.02 22.20 2.69
CA SER A 43 12.59 23.61 2.66
C SER A 43 12.78 24.33 4.00
N ALA A 44 12.75 23.61 5.13
CA ALA A 44 12.88 24.20 6.45
C ALA A 44 14.30 24.69 6.75
N GLY A 45 15.32 24.19 6.04
CA GLY A 45 16.74 24.56 6.23
C GLY A 45 17.21 25.79 5.48
N GLY A 46 16.29 26.51 4.84
CA GLY A 46 16.64 27.63 3.96
C GLY A 46 17.12 27.15 2.60
N ILE A 47 16.72 27.89 1.56
CA ILE A 47 17.02 27.60 0.15
C ILE A 47 18.09 28.52 -0.45
N ASP A 48 18.51 29.54 0.30
CA ASP A 48 19.47 30.54 -0.15
C ASP A 48 20.93 30.16 0.16
N SER A 49 21.15 29.33 1.18
CA SER A 49 22.48 28.82 1.54
C SER A 49 22.88 27.68 0.59
N ARG A 50 23.99 27.86 -0.13
CA ARG A 50 24.46 26.93 -1.19
C ARG A 50 25.78 26.25 -0.88
N GLU A 51 26.48 26.66 0.18
CA GLU A 51 27.71 26.00 0.57
C GLU A 51 27.42 24.69 1.32
N GLU A 52 28.19 23.67 0.96
CA GLU A 52 28.14 22.33 1.57
C GLU A 52 28.51 22.45 3.06
N PRO A 53 27.75 21.83 3.98
CA PRO A 53 28.06 21.83 5.41
C PRO A 53 29.27 20.96 5.79
N LEU A 54 30.19 20.71 4.85
CA LEU A 54 31.37 19.88 5.01
C LEU A 54 32.62 20.69 4.60
N GLY A 55 33.33 21.27 5.57
CA GLY A 55 34.55 22.06 5.31
C GLY A 55 35.21 22.63 6.58
N GLU A 56 36.47 23.07 6.47
CA GLU A 56 37.26 23.66 7.58
C GLU A 56 36.93 25.14 7.86
N ALA A 57 36.39 25.85 6.86
CA ALA A 57 35.97 27.26 6.96
C ALA A 57 34.49 27.37 6.63
N LEU A 58 33.64 27.20 7.65
CA LEU A 58 32.19 27.34 7.53
C LEU A 58 31.83 28.80 7.80
N ASP A 59 31.27 29.50 6.81
CA ASP A 59 30.59 30.77 7.04
C ASP A 59 29.11 30.48 7.35
N PRO A 60 28.63 30.79 8.57
CA PRO A 60 27.23 30.56 8.96
C PRO A 60 26.22 31.29 8.06
N ALA A 61 26.63 32.33 7.33
CA ALA A 61 25.75 33.10 6.45
C ALA A 61 25.47 32.43 5.10
N THR A 62 26.34 31.50 4.65
CA THR A 62 26.30 30.90 3.31
C THR A 62 26.21 29.37 3.34
N THR A 63 26.56 28.77 4.47
CA THR A 63 26.51 27.32 4.70
C THR A 63 25.07 26.83 4.88
N ALA A 64 24.70 25.74 4.21
CA ALA A 64 23.40 25.10 4.36
C ALA A 64 23.23 24.50 5.76
N ASP A 65 22.00 24.52 6.31
CA ASP A 65 21.74 23.94 7.62
C ASP A 65 21.88 22.40 7.57
N PRO A 66 22.80 21.80 8.34
CA PRO A 66 22.98 20.35 8.36
C PRO A 66 21.83 19.61 9.07
N LEU A 67 21.04 20.29 9.91
CA LEU A 67 20.01 19.65 10.72
C LEU A 67 18.85 19.09 9.84
N PRO A 68 18.24 19.88 8.92
CA PRO A 68 17.26 19.35 7.98
C PRO A 68 17.80 18.25 7.08
N GLN A 69 19.08 18.28 6.71
CA GLN A 69 19.71 17.23 5.90
C GLN A 69 19.76 15.89 6.63
N ALA A 70 20.16 15.90 7.90
CA ALA A 70 20.17 14.71 8.74
C ALA A 70 18.74 14.13 8.93
N PHE A 71 17.75 15.01 9.09
CA PHE A 71 16.36 14.57 9.19
C PHE A 71 15.83 13.99 7.88
N VAL A 72 16.21 14.53 6.71
CA VAL A 72 15.82 13.97 5.40
C VAL A 72 16.39 12.56 5.23
N LEU A 73 17.66 12.33 5.59
CA LEU A 73 18.24 10.98 5.52
C LEU A 73 17.47 9.98 6.40
N THR A 74 17.10 10.40 7.62
CA THR A 74 16.31 9.57 8.54
C THR A 74 14.91 9.28 7.98
N ALA A 75 14.26 10.30 7.43
CA ALA A 75 12.94 10.17 6.81
C ALA A 75 12.95 9.21 5.61
N ILE A 76 14.00 9.26 4.78
CA ILE A 76 14.17 8.33 3.64
C ILE A 76 14.26 6.89 4.13
N VAL A 77 15.06 6.60 5.16
CA VAL A 77 15.21 5.23 5.68
C VAL A 77 13.90 4.70 6.27
N ILE A 78 13.19 5.53 7.05
CA ILE A 78 11.88 5.17 7.62
C ILE A 78 10.87 4.91 6.50
N ALA A 79 10.78 5.80 5.51
CA ALA A 79 9.86 5.65 4.39
C ALA A 79 10.17 4.41 3.56
N PHE A 80 11.46 4.10 3.35
CA PHE A 80 11.88 2.89 2.66
C PHE A 80 11.45 1.63 3.41
N ALA A 81 11.68 1.57 4.72
CA ALA A 81 11.26 0.45 5.56
C ALA A 81 9.74 0.24 5.54
N ILE A 82 8.96 1.33 5.68
CA ILE A 82 7.49 1.27 5.61
C ILE A 82 7.04 0.83 4.22
N THR A 83 7.66 1.33 3.14
CA THR A 83 7.30 0.97 1.77
C THR A 83 7.54 -0.52 1.50
N ILE A 84 8.68 -1.07 1.95
CA ILE A 84 8.94 -2.51 1.85
C ILE A 84 7.89 -3.29 2.64
N TYR A 85 7.58 -2.87 3.86
CA TYR A 85 6.58 -3.53 4.69
C TYR A 85 5.20 -3.53 4.03
N LEU A 86 4.75 -2.39 3.49
CA LEU A 86 3.50 -2.29 2.74
C LEU A 86 3.51 -3.17 1.48
N LEU A 87 4.63 -3.26 0.78
CA LEU A 87 4.77 -4.10 -0.40
C LEU A 87 4.66 -5.59 -0.04
N VAL A 88 5.29 -6.02 1.05
CA VAL A 88 5.17 -7.39 1.58
C VAL A 88 3.72 -7.70 1.98
N LEU A 89 3.04 -6.77 2.66
CA LEU A 89 1.63 -6.93 3.01
C LEU A 89 0.73 -7.01 1.77
N ALA A 90 0.98 -6.19 0.75
CA ALA A 90 0.19 -6.21 -0.47
C ALA A 90 0.31 -7.54 -1.24
N VAL A 91 1.48 -8.20 -1.19
CA VAL A 91 1.71 -9.52 -1.80
C VAL A 91 1.19 -10.67 -0.92
N THR A 92 1.28 -10.51 0.41
CA THR A 92 0.88 -11.56 1.37
C THR A 92 -0.63 -11.61 1.60
N GLY A 93 -1.33 -10.47 1.44
CA GLY A 93 -2.80 -10.39 1.47
C GLY A 93 -3.41 -11.09 0.26
N ASN A 94 -3.43 -12.42 0.31
CA ASN A 94 -3.94 -13.29 -0.74
C ASN A 94 -5.43 -12.99 -1.01
N PRO A 95 -5.89 -12.93 -2.28
CA PRO A 95 -7.30 -12.78 -2.64
C PRO A 95 -8.20 -13.97 -2.24
N SER A 96 -7.61 -15.05 -1.70
CA SER A 96 -8.29 -16.33 -1.47
C SER A 96 -9.42 -16.28 -0.46
N GLU A 97 -9.50 -15.23 0.36
CA GLU A 97 -10.51 -15.10 1.41
C GLU A 97 -11.80 -14.40 0.94
N ASP A 98 -11.77 -13.67 -0.19
CA ASP A 98 -12.97 -13.00 -0.73
C ASP A 98 -13.69 -13.82 -1.82
N ALA A 99 -13.03 -14.81 -2.45
CA ALA A 99 -13.65 -15.67 -3.46
C ALA A 99 -14.41 -16.89 -2.88
N GLY A 100 -14.61 -16.94 -1.56
CA GLY A 100 -15.11 -18.13 -0.85
C GLY A 100 -16.56 -18.08 -0.37
N LEU A 101 -17.34 -17.03 -0.66
CA LEU A 101 -18.70 -16.88 -0.11
C LEU A 101 -19.83 -16.74 -1.15
N GLU A 102 -19.54 -16.83 -2.45
CA GLU A 102 -20.57 -16.72 -3.50
C GLU A 102 -20.96 -18.05 -4.19
N ASP A 103 -20.39 -19.20 -3.81
CA ASP A 103 -20.75 -20.51 -4.39
C ASP A 103 -21.21 -21.55 -3.36
N ALA A 104 -21.84 -21.10 -2.26
CA ALA A 104 -22.68 -22.00 -1.48
C ALA A 104 -24.07 -22.10 -2.16
N GLY A 105 -24.07 -22.63 -3.39
CA GLY A 105 -25.28 -23.15 -4.02
C GLY A 105 -25.84 -24.28 -3.17
N VAL A 106 -26.74 -23.94 -2.25
CA VAL A 106 -27.62 -24.89 -1.60
C VAL A 106 -28.64 -25.33 -2.65
N ASP A 107 -28.26 -26.30 -3.47
CA ASP A 107 -29.23 -27.05 -4.25
C ASP A 107 -30.00 -27.96 -3.29
N ASP A 108 -31.17 -27.45 -2.92
CA ASP A 108 -32.22 -28.09 -2.13
C ASP A 108 -32.64 -29.42 -2.80
N ALA A 109 -32.09 -30.54 -2.31
CA ALA A 109 -32.64 -31.86 -2.60
C ALA A 109 -33.93 -32.04 -1.78
N GLY A 110 -35.04 -31.58 -2.37
CA GLY A 110 -36.37 -31.61 -1.78
C GLY A 110 -36.90 -33.04 -1.54
N PRO A 111 -37.91 -33.21 -0.67
CA PRO A 111 -38.34 -34.51 -0.12
C PRO A 111 -39.01 -35.49 -1.10
N ASP A 112 -38.97 -35.26 -2.42
CA ASP A 112 -39.58 -36.14 -3.43
C ASP A 112 -38.72 -37.36 -3.80
N ASP A 113 -37.44 -37.37 -3.44
CA ASP A 113 -36.51 -38.46 -3.77
C ASP A 113 -36.71 -39.73 -2.90
N ALA A 114 -37.39 -39.58 -1.77
CA ALA A 114 -37.64 -40.68 -0.83
C ALA A 114 -38.71 -41.69 -1.32
N LYS A 115 -39.48 -41.36 -2.37
CA LYS A 115 -40.58 -42.22 -2.86
C LYS A 115 -40.12 -43.25 -3.90
N ALA A 116 -38.90 -43.16 -4.42
CA ALA A 116 -38.39 -44.09 -5.44
C ALA A 116 -37.80 -45.40 -4.86
N ALA A 117 -37.62 -45.50 -3.54
CA ALA A 117 -36.91 -46.61 -2.89
C ALA A 117 -37.83 -47.70 -2.31
N ALA A 118 -38.92 -48.08 -3.00
CA ALA A 118 -39.70 -49.25 -2.63
C ALA A 118 -39.03 -50.55 -3.18
N PRO A 119 -38.83 -51.60 -2.37
CA PRO A 119 -38.08 -52.79 -2.78
C PRO A 119 -38.85 -53.66 -3.77
N ALA A 120 -38.20 -54.02 -4.88
CA ALA A 120 -38.73 -54.91 -5.91
C ALA A 120 -38.98 -56.34 -5.36
N PRO A 121 -40.04 -57.04 -5.82
CA PRO A 121 -40.40 -58.35 -5.28
C PRO A 121 -39.40 -59.42 -5.74
N THR A 122 -38.91 -60.19 -4.77
CA THR A 122 -38.04 -61.35 -4.98
C THR A 122 -38.80 -62.44 -5.74
N ARG A 123 -38.51 -62.61 -7.04
CA ARG A 123 -38.97 -63.79 -7.78
C ARG A 123 -38.00 -64.94 -7.54
N GLY A 124 -38.31 -65.74 -6.53
CA GLY A 124 -37.65 -67.00 -6.26
C GLY A 124 -37.98 -68.07 -7.31
N GLY A 125 -36.98 -68.93 -7.57
CA GLY A 125 -37.18 -70.36 -7.51
C GLY A 125 -37.41 -71.14 -8.80
N ARG A 126 -36.40 -71.96 -9.14
CA ARG A 126 -36.47 -73.40 -9.45
C ARG A 126 -37.42 -73.84 -10.59
N ARG A 127 -36.86 -74.29 -11.71
CA ARG A 127 -36.60 -75.70 -12.09
C ARG A 127 -36.10 -75.76 -13.52
#